data_AF-A0A6B3GKQ5-F1
#
_entry.id   AF-A0A6B3GKQ5-F1
#
_cell.length_a   1.000
_cell.length_b   1.000
_cell.length_c   1.000
_cell.angle_alpha   90.00
_cell.angle_beta   90.00
_cell.angle_gamma   90.00
#
_symmetry.space_group_name_H-M   'P 1'
#
loop_
_entity.id
_entity.type
_entity.pdbx_description
1 polymer ?
#
loop_
_entity_poly.entity_id
_entity_poly.type
_entity_poly.pdbx_seq_one_letter_code
_entity_poly.pdbx_strand_id
1 'polypeptide(L)'
;GGSNPAVIAASAVFSIGAVYVGQLIGISMILADVAQIPFSEVVGDHFDAVTKAWSQEADFMTYLFLGLGAVAAVGGAKKAG
;
A
#
# COMPACT_ATOMS: atom_id res chain seq x y z
N GLY A 1 13.77 12.21 -18.59
CA GLY A 1 12.36 12.19 -18.15
C GLY A 1 12.17 12.48 -16.66
N GLY A 2 13.16 12.16 -15.80
CA GLY A 2 13.03 12.16 -14.33
C GLY A 2 12.88 13.52 -13.63
N SER A 3 13.18 14.64 -14.29
CA SER A 3 12.99 15.98 -13.71
C SER A 3 11.62 16.61 -14.00
N ASN A 4 10.76 15.93 -14.76
CA ASN A 4 9.41 16.44 -15.03
C ASN A 4 8.57 16.38 -13.74
N PRO A 5 8.05 17.53 -13.25
CA PRO A 5 7.21 17.58 -12.05
C PRO A 5 6.03 16.60 -12.09
N ALA A 6 5.45 16.39 -13.27
CA ALA A 6 4.34 15.45 -13.45
C ALA A 6 4.78 13.99 -13.22
N VAL A 7 5.97 13.60 -13.68
CA VAL A 7 6.52 12.25 -13.50
C VAL A 7 6.86 12.01 -12.03
N ILE A 8 7.42 13.02 -11.36
CA ILE A 8 7.73 12.97 -9.92
C ILE A 8 6.43 12.82 -9.11
N ALA A 9 5.42 13.65 -9.39
CA ALA A 9 4.12 13.57 -8.71
C ALA A 9 3.43 12.21 -8.96
N ALA A 10 3.43 11.73 -10.20
CA ALA A 10 2.87 10.42 -10.53
C ALA A 10 3.61 9.28 -9.79
N SER A 11 4.94 9.34 -9.69
CA SER A 11 5.73 8.34 -8.97
C SER A 11 5.43 8.31 -7.47
N ALA A 12 5.23 9.47 -6.85
CA ALA A 12 4.88 9.57 -5.44
C ALA A 12 3.49 8.96 -5.16
N VAL A 13 2.49 9.34 -5.96
CA VAL A 13 1.13 8.81 -5.83
C VAL A 13 1.11 7.30 -6.07
N PHE A 14 1.83 6.83 -7.09
CA PHE A 14 1.91 5.41 -7.40
C PHE A 14 2.57 4.61 -6.27
N SER A 15 3.64 5.15 -5.66
CA SER A 15 4.30 4.49 -4.55
C SER A 15 3.43 4.43 -3.29
N ILE A 16 2.69 5.50 -2.98
CA ILE A 16 1.70 5.50 -1.89
C ILE A 16 0.65 4.42 -2.16
N GLY A 17 0.11 4.37 -3.38
CA GLY A 17 -0.86 3.35 -3.77
C GLY A 17 -0.29 1.92 -3.66
N ALA A 18 0.94 1.71 -4.08
CA ALA A 18 1.60 0.40 -4.00
C ALA A 18 1.80 -0.07 -2.54
N VAL A 19 2.23 0.83 -1.64
CA VAL A 19 2.36 0.51 -0.21
C VAL A 19 1.00 0.16 0.39
N TYR A 20 -0.03 0.97 0.13
CA TYR A 20 -1.38 0.72 0.62
C TYR A 20 -1.94 -0.64 0.14
N VAL A 21 -1.81 -0.95 -1.15
CA VAL A 21 -2.24 -2.24 -1.71
C VAL A 21 -1.45 -3.40 -1.09
N GLY A 22 -0.15 -3.25 -0.89
CA GLY A 22 0.68 -4.26 -0.21
C GLY A 22 0.20 -4.56 1.21
N GLN A 23 -0.18 -3.52 1.96
CA GLN A 23 -0.74 -3.67 3.30
C GLN A 23 -2.07 -4.42 3.30
N LEU A 24 -2.99 -4.07 2.38
CA LEU A 24 -4.28 -4.76 2.26
C LEU A 24 -4.11 -6.25 1.91
N ILE A 25 -3.18 -6.58 1.00
CA ILE A 25 -2.89 -7.99 0.65
C ILE A 25 -2.31 -8.72 1.87
N GLY A 26 -1.40 -8.11 2.61
CA GLY A 26 -0.83 -8.70 3.83
C GLY A 26 -1.90 -9.01 4.88
N ILE A 27 -2.77 -8.04 5.17
CA ILE A 27 -3.90 -8.22 6.09
C ILE A 27 -4.84 -9.31 5.58
N SER A 28 -5.13 -9.33 4.28
CA SER A 28 -5.99 -10.35 3.67
C SER A 28 -5.40 -11.76 3.80
N MET A 29 -4.09 -11.93 3.64
CA MET A 29 -3.42 -13.22 3.88
C MET A 29 -3.50 -13.63 5.35
N ILE A 30 -3.25 -12.72 6.28
CA ILE A 30 -3.36 -13.01 7.71
C ILE A 30 -4.80 -13.41 8.07
N LEU A 31 -5.81 -12.71 7.56
CA LEU A 31 -7.21 -13.06 7.78
C LEU A 31 -7.55 -14.42 7.15
N ALA A 32 -7.05 -14.71 5.96
CA ALA A 32 -7.26 -15.99 5.28
C ALA A 32 -6.68 -17.15 6.11
N ASP A 33 -5.46 -16.98 6.62
CA ASP A 33 -4.77 -17.96 7.45
C ASP A 33 -5.46 -18.14 8.81
N VAL A 34 -5.89 -17.06 9.47
CA VAL A 34 -6.57 -17.13 10.77
C VAL A 34 -7.96 -17.74 10.66
N ALA A 35 -8.73 -17.37 9.63
CA ALA A 35 -10.08 -17.88 9.41
C ALA A 35 -10.11 -19.21 8.64
N GLN A 36 -8.95 -19.69 8.16
CA GLN A 36 -8.81 -20.93 7.38
C GLN A 36 -9.72 -20.95 6.12
N ILE A 37 -9.91 -19.77 5.51
CA ILE A 37 -10.69 -19.60 4.27
C ILE A 37 -9.77 -19.15 3.12
N PRO A 38 -10.14 -19.41 1.86
CA PRO A 38 -9.35 -18.98 0.72
C PRO A 38 -9.14 -17.46 0.69
N PHE A 39 -7.94 -17.02 0.33
CA PHE A 39 -7.64 -15.59 0.14
C PHE A 39 -8.62 -14.90 -0.83
N SER A 40 -9.04 -15.60 -1.89
CA SER A 40 -10.02 -15.07 -2.84
C SER A 40 -11.38 -14.76 -2.19
N GLU A 41 -11.78 -15.55 -1.19
CA GLU A 41 -13.00 -15.32 -0.41
C GLU A 41 -12.80 -14.15 0.55
N VAL A 42 -11.60 -14.00 1.13
CA VAL A 42 -11.27 -12.84 1.97
C VAL A 42 -11.33 -11.52 1.18
N VAL A 43 -10.74 -11.48 -0.01
CA VAL A 43 -10.69 -10.27 -0.83
C VAL A 43 -11.98 -10.03 -1.61
N GLY A 44 -12.70 -11.08 -1.98
CA GLY A 44 -13.96 -10.98 -2.74
C GLY A 44 -15.16 -10.70 -1.83
N ASP A 45 -15.33 -11.50 -0.78
CA ASP A 45 -16.55 -11.54 0.03
C ASP A 45 -16.37 -10.92 1.43
N HIS A 46 -15.13 -10.83 1.93
CA HIS A 46 -14.82 -10.26 3.25
C HIS A 46 -13.88 -9.05 3.20
N PHE A 47 -13.88 -8.30 2.10
CA PHE A 47 -13.03 -7.11 1.96
C PHE A 47 -13.33 -6.04 3.02
N ASP A 48 -14.56 -6.00 3.53
CA ASP A 48 -14.93 -5.14 4.66
C ASP A 48 -14.14 -5.49 5.94
N ALA A 49 -13.89 -6.77 6.20
CA ALA A 49 -13.09 -7.20 7.34
C ALA A 49 -11.61 -6.78 7.17
N VAL A 50 -11.08 -6.89 5.95
CA VAL A 50 -9.74 -6.43 5.59
C VAL A 50 -9.62 -4.92 5.78
N THR A 51 -10.60 -4.16 5.28
CA THR A 51 -10.62 -2.68 5.36
C THR A 51 -10.77 -2.23 6.82
N LYS A 52 -11.57 -2.94 7.63
CA LYS A 52 -11.73 -2.66 9.04
C LYS A 52 -10.45 -2.97 9.83
N ALA A 53 -9.81 -4.11 9.56
CA ALA A 53 -8.53 -4.45 10.16
C ALA A 53 -7.46 -3.41 9.79
N TRP A 54 -7.39 -3.01 8.52
CA TRP A 54 -6.49 -1.93 8.09
C TRP A 54 -6.77 -0.62 8.80
N SER A 55 -8.03 -0.21 8.94
CA SER A 55 -8.41 1.02 9.65
C SER A 55 -8.04 0.97 11.13
N GLN A 56 -8.10 -0.21 11.77
CA GLN A 56 -7.69 -0.40 13.16
C GLN A 56 -6.17 -0.45 13.33
N GLU A 57 -5.45 -1.01 12.36
CA GLU A 57 -3.99 -1.12 12.35
C GLU A 57 -3.29 0.08 11.67
N ALA A 58 -4.05 1.03 11.13
CA ALA A 58 -3.54 2.28 10.57
C ALA A 58 -2.99 3.19 11.68
N ASP A 59 -1.92 2.73 12.31
CA ASP A 59 -1.16 3.43 13.33
C ASP A 59 -0.06 4.27 12.68
N PHE A 60 0.70 5.00 13.49
CA PHE A 60 1.79 5.86 13.06
C PHE A 60 2.75 5.21 12.04
N MET A 61 3.06 3.91 12.21
CA MET A 61 3.94 3.19 11.28
C MET A 61 3.38 3.09 9.86
N THR A 62 2.07 2.91 9.69
CA THR A 62 1.43 2.84 8.37
C THR A 62 1.63 4.16 7.62
N TYR A 63 1.35 5.27 8.30
CA TYR A 63 1.57 6.60 7.72
C TYR A 63 3.05 6.90 7.48
N LEU A 64 3.94 6.41 8.34
CA LEU A 64 5.39 6.53 8.16
C LEU A 64 5.86 5.81 6.89
N PHE A 65 5.43 4.56 6.66
CA PHE A 65 5.81 3.81 5.46
C PHE A 65 5.21 4.40 4.18
N LEU A 66 3.98 4.92 4.22
CA LEU A 66 3.38 5.65 3.09
C LEU A 66 4.20 6.90 2.75
N GLY A 67 4.61 7.68 3.76
CA GLY A 67 5.45 8.85 3.58
C GLY A 67 6.85 8.50 3.06
N LEU A 68 7.50 7.48 3.62
CA LEU A 68 8.80 7.00 3.18
C LEU A 68 8.75 6.44 1.75
N GLY A 69 7.68 5.73 1.39
CA GLY A 69 7.45 5.27 0.01
C GLY A 69 7.40 6.43 -0.97
N ALA A 70 6.61 7.46 -0.65
CA ALA A 70 6.54 8.68 -1.47
C ALA A 70 7.91 9.35 -1.63
N VAL A 71 8.66 9.53 -0.54
CA VAL A 71 9.99 10.16 -0.56
C VAL A 71 11.00 9.31 -1.35
N ALA A 72 11.00 8.00 -1.14
CA ALA A 72 11.87 7.06 -1.87
C ALA A 72 11.56 7.04 -3.37
N ALA A 73 10.28 7.08 -3.75
CA ALA A 73 9.86 7.13 -5.14
C ALA A 73 10.27 8.43 -5.83
N VAL A 74 10.13 9.57 -5.15
CA VAL A 74 10.62 10.87 -5.65
C VAL A 74 12.14 10.85 -5.81
N GLY A 75 12.88 10.27 -4.86
CA GLY A 75 14.34 10.10 -4.93
C GLY A 75 14.77 9.20 -6.10
N GLY A 76 14.07 8.08 -6.30
CA GLY A 76 14.29 7.16 -7.41
C GLY A 76 13.96 7.78 -8.77
N ALA A 77 12.82 8.48 -8.89
CA ALA A 77 12.40 9.15 -10.13
C ALA A 77 13.37 10.27 -10.54
N LYS A 78 13.89 11.03 -9.58
CA LYS A 78 14.91 12.08 -9.83
C LYS A 78 16.24 11.49 -10.31
N LYS A 79 16.64 10.30 -9.82
CA LYS A 79 17.92 9.65 -10.15
C LYS A 79 17.86 8.80 -11.42
N ALA A 80 16.67 8.37 -11.84
CA ALA A 80 16.43 7.64 -13.08
C ALA A 80 16.37 8.53 -14.34
N GLY A 81 16.56 9.85 -14.17
CA GLY A 81 16.48 10.86 -15.23
C GLY A 81 17.83 11.28 -15.77
#